data_AF-A0A9D7WY90-F1
#
_entry.id   AF-A0A9D7WY90-F1
#
_cell.length_a   1.000
_cell.length_b   1.000
_cell.length_c   1.000
_cell.angle_alpha   90.00
_cell.angle_beta   90.00
_cell.angle_gamma   90.00
#
_symmetry.space_group_name_H-M   'P 1'
#
loop_
_entity.id
_entity.type
_entity.pdbx_description
1 polymer ?
#
loop_
_entity_poly.entity_id
_entity_poly.type
_entity_poly.pdbx_seq_one_letter_code
_entity_poly.pdbx_strand_id
1 'polypeptide(L)'
;MKWSILIRPFSREDTNFLKGIAILLIILHNYYRWVNPIIGENEFWFSSSYIMRSYIFLRTNPLELFHIFFNFLGHYGVQAFIMISAYGLTLSYQKKHPGYGRFVLHRFDKLYPSLVFAGIIFILFTLVSTGELIGMPLLADMGIQFTLFANLIPGKAMVITGPWWFYSFIFQFYLVFPLLFWINKKRGWVGLAGLVIIGYLFAIFLYQPLVDVKLNPYMMFLGHMPEFCLGIFLASRQQIKLPLWIFILAILIFAGGNIYEWLWPYANLGAAIILFVVIQSLVRRKHRMKNLFAGISWIGVISMYLFACHGFLRSPFINLANQLEAPLVSMVIGLFFVITASGVAFLMMYTEGATRRWIGTPEMRKARLGRFLFLLLLVVGSFAFLFFKADQKQRAKELNTRDVVIFSAAHDFETPVTGRYDLFSDSIVNGGSRSLILSETHNFSPGFVIDFDTIELNGLSELDLTTMLYATEQDSRIHLVMEIHDKPTGERIEWKSEYLTPGKFNSGEWFLGHFNYKIPQEYRMPNYMLKFFIWSPGKSIWYADDLRLEVKARRQPE
;
A
#
# COMPACT_ATOMS: atom_id res chain seq x y z
N MET A 1 10.28 -30.74 31.46
CA MET A 1 9.12 -29.82 31.31
C MET A 1 7.88 -30.61 30.89
N LYS A 2 6.89 -30.75 31.77
CA LYS A 2 5.68 -31.59 31.55
C LYS A 2 4.67 -31.03 30.53
N TRP A 3 4.84 -29.78 30.05
CA TRP A 3 3.89 -29.13 29.14
C TRP A 3 4.61 -28.65 27.86
N SER A 4 4.64 -29.50 26.83
CA SER A 4 5.21 -29.16 25.52
C SER A 4 4.33 -29.67 24.38
N ILE A 5 4.24 -28.88 23.31
CA ILE A 5 3.56 -29.24 22.07
C ILE A 5 4.59 -29.94 21.19
N LEU A 6 4.39 -31.23 20.92
CA LEU A 6 5.22 -31.94 19.95
C LEU A 6 4.95 -31.36 18.55
N ILE A 7 5.99 -31.10 17.78
CA ILE A 7 5.94 -30.63 16.39
C ILE A 7 6.66 -31.69 15.55
N ARG A 8 5.99 -32.12 14.48
CA ARG A 8 6.50 -33.13 13.54
C ARG A 8 6.80 -32.49 12.18
N PRO A 9 7.70 -33.07 11.36
CA PRO A 9 7.94 -32.57 10.02
C PRO A 9 6.69 -32.71 9.17
N PHE A 10 6.46 -31.75 8.28
CA PHE A 10 5.37 -31.80 7.32
C PHE A 10 5.73 -32.68 6.13
N SER A 11 4.80 -33.55 5.74
CA SER A 11 4.84 -34.18 4.44
C SER A 11 4.51 -33.17 3.33
N ARG A 12 4.72 -33.55 2.07
CA ARG A 12 4.36 -32.69 0.93
C ARG A 12 2.86 -32.36 0.94
N GLU A 13 2.02 -33.32 1.30
CA GLU A 13 0.57 -33.14 1.43
C GLU A 13 0.24 -32.10 2.51
N ASP A 14 0.87 -32.20 3.68
CA ASP A 14 0.67 -31.25 4.78
C ASP A 14 1.11 -29.83 4.40
N THR A 15 2.21 -29.71 3.63
CA THR A 15 2.63 -28.40 3.10
C THR A 15 1.63 -27.80 2.10
N ASN A 16 0.98 -28.64 1.29
CA ASN A 16 -0.06 -28.17 0.36
C ASN A 16 -1.31 -27.76 1.14
N PHE A 17 -1.72 -28.53 2.15
CA PHE A 17 -2.82 -28.16 3.03
C PHE A 17 -2.58 -26.79 3.70
N LEU A 18 -1.38 -26.55 4.25
CA LEU A 18 -1.01 -25.27 4.84
C LEU A 18 -1.07 -24.13 3.82
N LYS A 19 -0.53 -24.33 2.61
CA LYS A 19 -0.63 -23.34 1.52
C LYS A 19 -2.07 -23.05 1.12
N GLY A 20 -2.93 -24.07 1.13
CA GLY A 20 -4.36 -23.93 0.86
C GLY A 20 -5.06 -23.05 1.88
N ILE A 21 -4.79 -23.26 3.18
CA ILE A 21 -5.30 -22.36 4.23
C ILE A 21 -4.74 -20.95 4.06
N ALA A 22 -3.43 -20.83 3.84
CA ALA A 22 -2.75 -19.55 3.71
C ALA A 22 -3.32 -18.72 2.54
N ILE A 23 -3.53 -19.33 1.37
CA ILE A 23 -4.08 -18.61 0.22
C ILE A 23 -5.55 -18.26 0.40
N LEU A 24 -6.35 -19.11 1.05
CA LEU A 24 -7.73 -18.79 1.38
C LEU A 24 -7.81 -17.57 2.31
N LEU A 25 -6.96 -17.50 3.34
CA LEU A 25 -6.85 -16.34 4.22
C LEU A 25 -6.52 -15.06 3.42
N ILE A 26 -5.53 -15.13 2.52
CA ILE A 26 -5.10 -13.99 1.71
C ILE A 26 -6.17 -13.52 0.74
N ILE A 27 -6.78 -14.43 -0.04
CA ILE A 27 -7.75 -14.00 -1.06
C ILE A 27 -9.04 -13.49 -0.43
N LEU A 28 -9.48 -14.09 0.68
CA LEU A 28 -10.65 -13.62 1.41
C LEU A 28 -10.35 -12.30 2.12
N HIS A 29 -9.16 -12.11 2.68
CA HIS A 29 -8.72 -10.79 3.15
C HIS A 29 -8.79 -9.75 2.05
N ASN A 30 -8.22 -10.06 0.89
CA ASN A 30 -8.23 -9.19 -0.28
C ASN A 30 -9.63 -8.94 -0.82
N TYR A 31 -10.63 -9.77 -0.51
CA TYR A 31 -12.03 -9.51 -0.81
C TYR A 31 -12.65 -8.62 0.27
N TYR A 32 -12.70 -9.09 1.51
CA TYR A 32 -13.42 -8.46 2.61
C TYR A 32 -12.85 -7.12 3.07
N ARG A 33 -11.56 -6.83 2.84
CA ARG A 33 -11.01 -5.50 3.15
C ARG A 33 -11.63 -4.35 2.34
N TRP A 34 -12.30 -4.68 1.23
CA TRP A 34 -12.97 -3.73 0.34
C TRP A 34 -14.51 -3.88 0.35
N VAL A 35 -15.04 -4.85 1.11
CA VAL A 35 -16.48 -5.03 1.28
C VAL A 35 -16.93 -4.15 2.44
N ASN A 36 -18.07 -3.46 2.28
CA ASN A 36 -18.62 -2.61 3.32
C ASN A 36 -19.15 -3.45 4.50
N PRO A 37 -18.89 -3.04 5.76
CA PRO A 37 -18.10 -1.86 6.15
C PRO A 37 -16.58 -2.08 6.13
N ILE A 38 -15.84 -1.06 5.70
CA ILE A 38 -14.38 -1.07 5.67
C ILE A 38 -13.82 -0.78 7.07
N ILE A 39 -13.21 -1.78 7.70
CA ILE A 39 -12.68 -1.71 9.06
C ILE A 39 -11.21 -1.29 9.11
N GLY A 40 -10.42 -1.79 8.16
CA GLY A 40 -8.97 -1.61 8.08
C GLY A 40 -8.18 -2.75 8.71
N GLU A 41 -6.86 -2.78 8.47
CA GLU A 41 -5.97 -3.84 8.92
C GLU A 41 -4.57 -3.32 9.27
N ASN A 42 -3.80 -4.12 10.03
CA ASN A 42 -2.42 -3.80 10.42
C ASN A 42 -1.38 -4.53 9.53
N GLU A 43 -1.61 -4.63 8.21
CA GLU A 43 -0.74 -5.39 7.30
C GLU A 43 0.59 -4.68 7.01
N PHE A 44 0.53 -3.43 6.57
CA PHE A 44 1.70 -2.64 6.17
C PHE A 44 1.89 -1.36 6.99
N TRP A 45 0.85 -0.96 7.72
CA TRP A 45 0.81 0.22 8.57
C TRP A 45 0.07 -0.12 9.85
N PHE A 46 0.48 0.49 10.95
CA PHE A 46 -0.18 0.29 12.23
C PHE A 46 -1.27 1.34 12.47
N SER A 47 -2.43 0.88 12.94
CA SER A 47 -3.39 1.72 13.66
C SER A 47 -4.11 0.90 14.73
N SER A 48 -4.01 1.33 15.98
CA SER A 48 -4.80 0.75 17.09
C SER A 48 -6.31 0.91 16.89
N SER A 49 -6.73 1.86 16.05
CA SER A 49 -8.15 2.06 15.74
C SER A 49 -8.77 0.88 14.98
N TYR A 50 -8.01 0.15 14.17
CA TYR A 50 -8.55 -0.95 13.35
C TYR A 50 -9.02 -2.14 14.20
N ILE A 51 -8.24 -2.53 15.22
CA ILE A 51 -8.65 -3.59 16.14
C ILE A 51 -9.84 -3.15 17.00
N MET A 52 -9.88 -1.88 17.40
CA MET A 52 -10.97 -1.33 18.19
C MET A 52 -12.27 -1.28 17.38
N ARG A 53 -12.22 -0.81 16.12
CA ARG A 53 -13.35 -0.85 15.20
C ARG A 53 -13.84 -2.28 14.97
N SER A 54 -12.92 -3.23 14.76
CA SER A 54 -13.26 -4.65 14.62
C SER A 54 -14.05 -5.18 15.83
N TYR A 55 -13.59 -4.86 17.04
CA TYR A 55 -14.24 -5.28 18.29
C TYR A 55 -15.62 -4.64 18.48
N ILE A 56 -15.71 -3.31 18.33
CA ILE A 56 -16.97 -2.57 18.49
C ILE A 56 -18.00 -3.07 17.47
N PHE A 57 -17.59 -3.22 16.21
CA PHE A 57 -18.47 -3.64 15.13
C PHE A 57 -18.95 -5.08 15.31
N LEU A 58 -18.08 -6.01 15.75
CA LEU A 58 -18.49 -7.40 16.03
C LEU A 58 -19.50 -7.48 17.18
N ARG A 59 -19.36 -6.63 18.21
CA ARG A 59 -20.28 -6.60 19.36
C ARG A 59 -21.69 -6.16 18.95
N THR A 60 -21.80 -5.23 17.99
CA THR A 60 -23.09 -4.73 17.51
C THR A 60 -23.65 -5.57 16.36
N ASN A 61 -22.80 -6.26 15.59
CA ASN A 61 -23.16 -7.05 14.42
C ASN A 61 -22.51 -8.45 14.45
N PRO A 62 -22.98 -9.38 15.29
CA PRO A 62 -22.34 -10.70 15.46
C PRO A 62 -22.34 -11.57 14.19
N LEU A 63 -23.27 -11.32 13.26
CA LEU A 63 -23.31 -12.02 11.97
C LEU A 63 -22.13 -11.67 11.04
N GLU A 64 -21.44 -10.55 11.31
CA GLU A 64 -20.27 -10.09 10.54
C GLU A 64 -18.97 -10.76 10.98
N LEU A 65 -19.00 -11.73 11.90
CA LEU A 65 -17.81 -12.43 12.39
C LEU A 65 -16.90 -12.92 11.26
N PHE A 66 -17.47 -13.53 10.22
CA PHE A 66 -16.70 -14.03 9.07
C PHE A 66 -16.03 -12.89 8.31
N HIS A 67 -16.77 -11.82 8.05
CA HIS A 67 -16.24 -10.63 7.39
C HIS A 67 -15.07 -10.04 8.19
N ILE A 68 -15.30 -9.69 9.45
CA ILE A 68 -14.30 -9.07 10.33
C ILE A 68 -13.05 -9.95 10.46
N PHE A 69 -13.24 -11.27 10.60
CA PHE A 69 -12.13 -12.21 10.68
C PHE A 69 -11.22 -12.13 9.45
N PHE A 70 -11.78 -12.20 8.23
CA PHE A 70 -10.95 -12.17 7.03
C PHE A 70 -10.42 -10.77 6.72
N ASN A 71 -11.21 -9.72 6.95
CA ASN A 71 -10.80 -8.32 6.80
C ASN A 71 -9.55 -8.06 7.65
N PHE A 72 -9.63 -8.29 8.96
CA PHE A 72 -8.56 -7.90 9.87
C PHE A 72 -7.43 -8.94 9.96
N LEU A 73 -7.74 -10.25 9.99
CA LEU A 73 -6.74 -11.29 10.28
C LEU A 73 -6.27 -12.06 9.03
N GLY A 74 -6.97 -11.99 7.91
CA GLY A 74 -6.67 -12.86 6.78
C GLY A 74 -5.34 -12.54 6.08
N HIS A 75 -4.81 -11.32 6.19
CA HIS A 75 -3.49 -10.98 5.64
C HIS A 75 -2.35 -11.80 6.29
N TYR A 76 -2.51 -12.28 7.53
CA TYR A 76 -1.52 -13.14 8.18
C TYR A 76 -1.32 -14.49 7.47
N GLY A 77 -2.17 -14.86 6.51
CA GLY A 77 -1.90 -15.95 5.56
C GLY A 77 -0.57 -15.76 4.82
N VAL A 78 -0.12 -14.52 4.61
CA VAL A 78 1.20 -14.21 4.02
C VAL A 78 2.33 -14.78 4.89
N GLN A 79 2.22 -14.69 6.22
CA GLN A 79 3.26 -15.19 7.14
C GLN A 79 3.40 -16.71 7.08
N ALA A 80 2.29 -17.42 6.89
CA ALA A 80 2.31 -18.85 6.64
C ALA A 80 3.02 -19.19 5.31
N PHE A 81 2.80 -18.40 4.26
CA PHE A 81 3.49 -18.57 2.96
C PHE A 81 4.99 -18.33 3.03
N ILE A 82 5.41 -17.30 3.74
CA ILE A 82 6.82 -16.95 3.93
C ILE A 82 7.55 -18.08 4.66
N MET A 83 7.00 -18.48 5.82
CA MET A 83 7.55 -19.56 6.63
C MET A 83 7.61 -20.90 5.86
N ILE A 84 6.53 -21.30 5.17
CA ILE A 84 6.50 -22.58 4.45
C ILE A 84 7.41 -22.57 3.21
N SER A 85 7.62 -21.40 2.60
CA SER A 85 8.56 -21.23 1.49
C SER A 85 9.99 -21.50 1.95
N ALA A 86 10.42 -20.87 3.05
CA ALA A 86 11.71 -21.17 3.68
C ALA A 86 11.84 -22.64 4.11
N TYR A 87 10.79 -23.20 4.74
CA TYR A 87 10.78 -24.60 5.17
C TYR A 87 11.01 -25.57 4.00
N GLY A 88 10.19 -25.45 2.94
CA GLY A 88 10.27 -26.32 1.77
C GLY A 88 11.57 -26.14 0.98
N LEU A 89 12.10 -24.91 0.94
CA LEU A 89 13.41 -24.62 0.35
C LEU A 89 14.54 -25.32 1.11
N THR A 90 14.59 -25.19 2.43
CA THR A 90 15.61 -25.84 3.26
C THR A 90 15.63 -27.35 3.06
N LEU A 91 14.46 -28.02 3.09
CA LEU A 91 14.39 -29.46 2.81
C LEU A 91 14.85 -29.82 1.39
N SER A 92 14.49 -29.02 0.39
CA SER A 92 14.90 -29.24 -1.00
C SER A 92 16.40 -29.00 -1.19
N TYR A 93 16.97 -28.01 -0.52
CA TYR A 93 18.36 -27.58 -0.70
C TYR A 93 19.32 -28.53 0.02
N GLN A 94 18.93 -29.06 1.20
CA GLN A 94 19.64 -30.14 1.90
C GLN A 94 19.76 -31.42 1.06
N LYS A 95 18.76 -31.72 0.22
CA LYS A 95 18.77 -32.95 -0.59
C LYS A 95 19.58 -32.81 -1.87
N LYS A 96 19.51 -31.66 -2.54
CA LYS A 96 20.01 -31.49 -3.91
C LYS A 96 21.31 -30.69 -4.02
N HIS A 97 21.62 -29.84 -3.04
CA HIS A 97 22.76 -28.92 -3.05
C HIS A 97 23.08 -28.30 -4.43
N PRO A 98 22.09 -27.68 -5.11
CA PRO A 98 22.33 -27.11 -6.43
C PRO A 98 23.32 -25.94 -6.35
N GLY A 99 24.13 -25.75 -7.40
CA GLY A 99 24.90 -24.52 -7.56
C GLY A 99 23.99 -23.29 -7.64
N TYR A 100 24.49 -22.13 -7.19
CA TYR A 100 23.73 -20.89 -7.03
C TYR A 100 22.94 -20.50 -8.29
N GLY A 101 23.61 -20.41 -9.45
CA GLY A 101 22.94 -20.03 -10.71
C GLY A 101 21.82 -20.99 -11.10
N ARG A 102 22.05 -22.31 -11.00
CA ARG A 102 21.04 -23.33 -11.29
C ARG A 102 19.86 -23.25 -10.32
N PHE A 103 20.12 -22.91 -9.06
CA PHE A 103 19.09 -22.70 -8.06
C PHE A 103 18.22 -21.49 -8.40
N VAL A 104 18.82 -20.32 -8.65
CA VAL A 104 18.09 -19.09 -8.99
C VAL A 104 17.27 -19.27 -10.26
N LEU A 105 17.86 -19.83 -11.32
CA LEU A 105 17.14 -20.11 -12.58
C LEU A 105 15.94 -21.04 -12.35
N HIS A 106 16.09 -22.09 -11.54
CA HIS A 106 14.98 -22.98 -11.23
C HIS A 106 13.86 -22.29 -10.44
N ARG A 107 14.20 -21.33 -9.58
CA ARG A 107 13.20 -20.56 -8.81
C ARG A 107 12.49 -19.53 -9.68
N PHE A 108 13.23 -18.86 -10.55
CA PHE A 108 12.69 -17.98 -11.57
C PHE A 108 11.72 -18.73 -12.49
N ASP A 109 12.11 -19.89 -13.05
CA ASP A 109 11.26 -20.72 -13.91
C ASP A 109 9.98 -21.20 -13.23
N LYS A 110 9.99 -21.39 -11.90
CA LYS A 110 8.77 -21.75 -11.16
C LYS A 110 7.84 -20.58 -10.90
N LEU A 111 8.38 -19.38 -10.76
CA LEU A 111 7.63 -18.20 -10.33
C LEU A 111 7.12 -17.39 -11.53
N TYR A 112 8.02 -17.09 -12.46
CA TYR A 112 7.82 -16.09 -13.52
C TYR A 112 6.67 -16.41 -14.48
N PRO A 113 6.46 -17.67 -14.92
CA PRO A 113 5.35 -17.98 -15.81
C PRO A 113 3.99 -17.57 -15.23
N SER A 114 3.75 -17.84 -13.94
CA SER A 114 2.49 -17.46 -13.29
C SER A 114 2.21 -15.96 -13.36
N LEU A 115 3.25 -15.12 -13.22
CA LEU A 115 3.17 -13.67 -13.32
C LEU A 115 2.89 -13.21 -14.76
N VAL A 116 3.54 -13.81 -15.76
CA VAL A 116 3.31 -13.50 -17.17
C VAL A 116 1.88 -13.86 -17.60
N PHE A 117 1.41 -15.06 -17.26
CA PHE A 117 0.04 -15.47 -17.55
C PHE A 117 -0.98 -14.57 -16.83
N ALA A 118 -0.71 -14.17 -15.59
CA ALA A 118 -1.55 -13.23 -14.88
C ALA A 118 -1.58 -11.85 -15.54
N GLY A 119 -0.44 -11.36 -16.06
CA GLY A 119 -0.37 -10.11 -16.81
C GLY A 119 -1.17 -10.14 -18.11
N ILE A 120 -1.13 -11.24 -18.85
CA ILE A 120 -1.96 -11.42 -20.05
C ILE A 120 -3.45 -11.39 -19.68
N ILE A 121 -3.84 -12.17 -18.66
CA ILE A 121 -5.23 -12.21 -18.20
C ILE A 121 -5.68 -10.84 -17.66
N PHE A 122 -4.80 -10.11 -16.97
CA PHE A 122 -5.08 -8.76 -16.49
C PHE A 122 -5.36 -7.79 -17.64
N ILE A 123 -4.57 -7.83 -18.72
CA ILE A 123 -4.80 -7.03 -19.94
C ILE A 123 -6.17 -7.36 -20.55
N LEU A 124 -6.46 -8.64 -20.73
CA LEU A 124 -7.74 -9.10 -21.29
C LEU A 124 -8.91 -8.71 -20.39
N PHE A 125 -8.76 -8.90 -19.08
CA PHE A 125 -9.77 -8.54 -18.09
C PHE A 125 -10.07 -7.04 -18.11
N THR A 126 -9.03 -6.21 -18.20
CA THR A 126 -9.17 -4.75 -18.29
C THR A 126 -9.92 -4.38 -19.57
N LEU A 127 -9.49 -4.91 -20.72
CA LEU A 127 -10.14 -4.65 -22.01
C LEU A 127 -11.62 -5.05 -22.01
N VAL A 128 -11.96 -6.20 -21.44
CA VAL A 128 -13.35 -6.66 -21.38
C VAL A 128 -14.17 -5.83 -20.39
N SER A 129 -13.59 -5.42 -19.26
CA SER A 129 -14.30 -4.71 -18.20
C SER A 129 -14.52 -3.24 -18.50
N THR A 130 -13.59 -2.58 -19.18
CA THR A 130 -13.65 -1.14 -19.47
C THR A 130 -13.94 -0.82 -20.94
N GLY A 131 -13.76 -1.78 -21.85
CA GLY A 131 -13.79 -1.55 -23.29
C GLY A 131 -12.52 -0.90 -23.85
N GLU A 132 -11.51 -0.64 -23.00
CA GLU A 132 -10.32 0.12 -23.37
C GLU A 132 -9.03 -0.71 -23.23
N LEU A 133 -8.07 -0.46 -24.13
CA LEU A 133 -6.72 -1.00 -23.99
C LEU A 133 -5.96 -0.29 -22.88
N ILE A 134 -5.03 -1.02 -22.24
CA ILE A 134 -4.20 -0.47 -21.19
C ILE A 134 -3.30 0.65 -21.72
N GLY A 135 -3.35 1.82 -21.06
CA GLY A 135 -2.50 2.96 -21.38
C GLY A 135 -1.00 2.72 -21.10
N MET A 136 -0.14 3.47 -21.80
CA MET A 136 1.32 3.38 -21.67
C MET A 136 1.87 3.49 -20.24
N PRO A 137 1.33 4.35 -19.33
CA PRO A 137 1.81 4.40 -17.95
C PRO A 137 1.65 3.07 -17.20
N LEU A 138 0.48 2.44 -17.33
CA LEU A 138 0.20 1.18 -16.65
C LEU A 138 0.98 0.03 -17.29
N LEU A 139 1.20 0.04 -18.61
CA LEU A 139 2.12 -0.91 -19.27
C LEU A 139 3.56 -0.75 -18.77
N ALA A 140 4.02 0.48 -18.52
CA ALA A 140 5.35 0.72 -17.96
C ALA A 140 5.46 0.16 -16.52
N ASP A 141 4.42 0.36 -15.71
CA ASP A 141 4.36 -0.20 -14.35
C ASP A 141 4.26 -1.74 -14.34
N MET A 142 3.57 -2.35 -15.30
CA MET A 142 3.59 -3.80 -15.51
C MET A 142 5.01 -4.29 -15.85
N GLY A 143 5.70 -3.52 -16.68
CA GLY A 143 7.12 -3.69 -16.95
C GLY A 143 7.99 -3.75 -15.72
N ILE A 144 7.82 -2.76 -14.84
CA ILE A 144 8.52 -2.68 -13.56
C ILE A 144 8.21 -3.93 -12.72
N GLN A 145 6.96 -4.38 -12.66
CA GLN A 145 6.61 -5.62 -11.95
C GLN A 145 7.30 -6.87 -12.53
N PHE A 146 7.44 -6.94 -13.85
CA PHE A 146 8.16 -8.04 -14.52
C PHE A 146 9.67 -8.04 -14.29
N THR A 147 10.24 -6.99 -13.68
CA THR A 147 11.64 -7.02 -13.22
C THR A 147 11.81 -7.85 -11.93
N LEU A 148 10.74 -8.06 -11.15
CA LEU A 148 10.79 -8.61 -9.79
C LEU A 148 11.55 -7.72 -8.78
N PHE A 149 11.63 -6.42 -9.05
CA PHE A 149 12.21 -5.40 -8.16
C PHE A 149 11.29 -4.20 -7.92
N ALA A 150 10.00 -4.31 -8.21
CA ALA A 150 9.04 -3.22 -8.07
C ALA A 150 8.91 -2.69 -6.63
N ASN A 151 9.13 -3.56 -5.63
CA ASN A 151 9.14 -3.19 -4.21
C ASN A 151 10.37 -2.39 -3.77
N LEU A 152 11.37 -2.20 -4.64
CA LEU A 152 12.53 -1.33 -4.40
C LEU A 152 12.42 0.01 -5.12
N ILE A 153 11.35 0.21 -5.91
CA ILE A 153 11.10 1.47 -6.61
C ILE A 153 9.97 2.22 -5.88
N PRO A 154 10.20 3.48 -5.45
CA PRO A 154 9.23 4.29 -4.73
C PRO A 154 7.81 4.25 -5.34
N GLY A 155 6.84 3.78 -4.54
CA GLY A 155 5.43 3.74 -4.93
C GLY A 155 5.04 2.73 -6.02
N LYS A 156 5.94 1.82 -6.44
CA LYS A 156 5.66 0.88 -7.55
C LYS A 156 5.26 -0.53 -7.14
N ALA A 157 5.38 -0.88 -5.86
CA ALA A 157 5.16 -2.23 -5.34
C ALA A 157 3.75 -2.80 -5.64
N MET A 158 2.72 -1.97 -5.61
CA MET A 158 1.30 -2.39 -5.61
C MET A 158 0.46 -1.79 -6.74
N VAL A 159 1.07 -1.11 -7.71
CA VAL A 159 0.35 -0.29 -8.71
C VAL A 159 -0.57 -1.10 -9.61
N ILE A 160 -0.11 -2.25 -10.11
CA ILE A 160 -0.91 -3.08 -11.05
C ILE A 160 -2.00 -3.82 -10.31
N THR A 161 -1.63 -4.48 -9.22
CA THR A 161 -2.54 -5.16 -8.33
C THR A 161 -1.85 -5.33 -6.99
N GLY A 162 -2.59 -5.08 -5.91
CA GLY A 162 -2.07 -5.09 -4.54
C GLY A 162 -1.16 -6.31 -4.27
N PRO A 163 -1.61 -7.55 -4.47
CA PRO A 163 -0.82 -8.74 -4.16
C PRO A 163 0.54 -8.87 -4.88
N TRP A 164 0.76 -8.22 -6.02
CA TRP A 164 1.95 -8.48 -6.84
C TRP A 164 3.28 -8.03 -6.23
N TRP A 165 3.26 -7.19 -5.18
CA TRP A 165 4.48 -6.85 -4.41
C TRP A 165 5.23 -8.13 -3.96
N PHE A 166 4.48 -9.20 -3.66
CA PHE A 166 5.02 -10.46 -3.16
C PHE A 166 5.94 -11.16 -4.18
N TYR A 167 5.74 -10.97 -5.48
CA TYR A 167 6.60 -11.57 -6.52
C TYR A 167 8.04 -11.04 -6.44
N SER A 168 8.17 -9.71 -6.29
CA SER A 168 9.47 -9.07 -6.13
C SER A 168 10.12 -9.49 -4.81
N PHE A 169 9.34 -9.43 -3.73
CA PHE A 169 9.72 -9.86 -2.39
C PHE A 169 10.27 -11.30 -2.35
N ILE A 170 9.53 -12.28 -2.87
CA ILE A 170 9.89 -13.69 -2.76
C ILE A 170 11.07 -14.06 -3.67
N PHE A 171 11.17 -13.39 -4.83
CA PHE A 171 12.32 -13.59 -5.72
C PHE A 171 13.61 -13.08 -5.09
N GLN A 172 13.59 -11.91 -4.46
CA GLN A 172 14.74 -11.37 -3.72
C GLN A 172 15.15 -12.30 -2.58
N PHE A 173 14.19 -12.87 -1.85
CA PHE A 173 14.48 -13.91 -0.88
C PHE A 173 15.19 -15.12 -1.52
N TYR A 174 14.77 -15.57 -2.71
CA TYR A 174 15.48 -16.65 -3.40
C TYR A 174 16.93 -16.29 -3.73
N LEU A 175 17.24 -15.04 -4.06
CA LEU A 175 18.63 -14.62 -4.29
C LEU A 175 19.48 -14.77 -3.02
N VAL A 176 18.94 -14.42 -1.85
CA VAL A 176 19.69 -14.49 -0.58
C VAL A 176 19.60 -15.84 0.13
N PHE A 177 18.65 -16.70 -0.23
CA PHE A 177 18.39 -17.96 0.47
C PHE A 177 19.64 -18.86 0.61
N PRO A 178 20.50 -19.06 -0.42
CA PRO A 178 21.72 -19.85 -0.27
C PRO A 178 22.65 -19.36 0.84
N LEU A 179 22.74 -18.03 1.04
CA LEU A 179 23.49 -17.42 2.14
C LEU A 179 22.84 -17.73 3.48
N LEU A 180 21.53 -17.56 3.61
CA LEU A 180 20.79 -17.88 4.86
C LEU A 180 20.95 -19.35 5.23
N PHE A 181 20.88 -20.24 4.24
CA PHE A 181 21.11 -21.67 4.41
C PHE A 181 22.55 -21.97 4.87
N TRP A 182 23.54 -21.31 4.27
CA TRP A 182 24.94 -21.44 4.68
C TRP A 182 25.17 -20.96 6.12
N ILE A 183 24.59 -19.82 6.52
CA ILE A 183 24.64 -19.31 7.89
C ILE A 183 24.06 -20.33 8.86
N ASN A 184 22.88 -20.90 8.57
CA ASN A 184 22.28 -21.95 9.39
C ASN A 184 23.18 -23.20 9.48
N LYS A 185 23.81 -23.63 8.38
CA LYS A 185 24.72 -24.78 8.41
C LYS A 185 25.98 -24.51 9.25
N LYS A 186 26.51 -23.29 9.23
CA LYS A 186 27.77 -22.93 9.90
C LYS A 186 27.59 -22.51 11.37
N ARG A 187 26.53 -21.75 11.67
CA ARG A 187 26.29 -21.14 12.98
C ARG A 187 25.01 -21.64 13.66
N GLY A 188 24.27 -22.55 13.02
CA GLY A 188 23.06 -23.13 13.60
C GLY A 188 22.03 -22.08 14.01
N TRP A 189 21.42 -22.31 15.17
CA TRP A 189 20.40 -21.42 15.74
C TRP A 189 20.95 -20.02 16.09
N VAL A 190 22.23 -19.89 16.44
CA VAL A 190 22.87 -18.61 16.76
C VAL A 190 22.91 -17.71 15.52
N GLY A 191 23.26 -18.29 14.36
CA GLY A 191 23.24 -17.58 13.10
C GLY A 191 21.83 -17.09 12.70
N LEU A 192 20.83 -17.95 12.89
CA LEU A 192 19.43 -17.59 12.66
C LEU A 192 18.94 -16.50 13.62
N ALA A 193 19.31 -16.56 14.91
CA ALA A 193 18.97 -15.52 15.89
C ALA A 193 19.58 -14.16 15.50
N GLY A 194 20.84 -14.13 15.04
CA GLY A 194 21.45 -12.91 14.52
C GLY A 194 20.69 -12.32 13.32
N LEU A 195 20.22 -13.16 12.40
CA LEU A 195 19.41 -12.73 11.25
C LEU A 195 18.04 -12.19 11.67
N VAL A 196 17.38 -12.83 12.66
CA VAL A 196 16.13 -12.35 13.25
C VAL A 196 16.32 -10.95 13.83
N ILE A 197 17.40 -10.74 14.60
CA ILE A 197 17.72 -9.42 15.17
C ILE A 197 17.93 -8.39 14.05
N ILE A 198 18.72 -8.71 13.03
CA ILE A 198 18.95 -7.82 11.88
C ILE A 198 17.61 -7.46 11.19
N GLY A 199 16.71 -8.43 11.02
CA GLY A 199 15.38 -8.19 10.45
C GLY A 199 14.55 -7.20 11.26
N TYR A 200 14.52 -7.34 12.58
CA TYR A 200 13.81 -6.39 13.45
C TYR A 200 14.48 -5.02 13.48
N LEU A 201 15.81 -4.95 13.57
CA LEU A 201 16.53 -3.68 13.49
C LEU A 201 16.20 -2.95 12.17
N PHE A 202 16.21 -3.67 11.05
CA PHE A 202 15.79 -3.14 9.76
C PHE A 202 14.34 -2.65 9.79
N ALA A 203 13.40 -3.48 10.23
CA ALA A 203 11.98 -3.16 10.24
C ALA A 203 11.62 -2.01 11.19
N ILE A 204 12.34 -1.83 12.30
CA ILE A 204 12.06 -0.78 13.30
C ILE A 204 12.78 0.52 12.92
N PHE A 205 14.10 0.48 12.72
CA PHE A 205 14.89 1.71 12.50
C PHE A 205 14.71 2.29 11.10
N LEU A 206 14.41 1.46 10.09
CA LEU A 206 14.21 1.93 8.72
C LEU A 206 12.73 2.02 8.33
N TYR A 207 11.78 1.84 9.26
CA TYR A 207 10.36 2.00 8.96
C TYR A 207 10.05 3.39 8.41
N GLN A 208 10.22 4.43 9.25
CA GLN A 208 9.88 5.79 8.87
C GLN A 208 10.73 6.28 7.68
N PRO A 209 12.08 6.13 7.67
CA PRO A 209 12.88 6.55 6.53
C PRO A 209 12.48 5.92 5.20
N LEU A 210 12.06 4.65 5.19
CA LEU A 210 11.59 3.99 3.98
C LEU A 210 10.20 4.46 3.57
N VAL A 211 9.29 4.63 4.53
CA VAL A 211 7.93 5.14 4.28
C VAL A 211 7.97 6.54 3.67
N ASP A 212 8.85 7.42 4.16
CA ASP A 212 9.01 8.80 3.67
C ASP A 212 9.41 8.83 2.18
N VAL A 213 10.17 7.83 1.72
CA VAL A 213 10.55 7.67 0.30
C VAL A 213 9.61 6.72 -0.46
N LYS A 214 8.40 6.47 0.04
CA LYS A 214 7.37 5.61 -0.56
C LYS A 214 7.79 4.15 -0.74
N LEU A 215 8.63 3.64 0.16
CA LEU A 215 8.97 2.23 0.30
C LEU A 215 8.39 1.70 1.61
N ASN A 216 8.27 0.38 1.75
CA ASN A 216 7.77 -0.22 2.99
C ASN A 216 8.63 -1.44 3.36
N PRO A 217 9.21 -1.50 4.57
CA PRO A 217 10.01 -2.65 5.01
C PRO A 217 9.26 -3.98 4.92
N TYR A 218 7.95 -3.98 5.17
CA TYR A 218 7.10 -5.17 5.12
C TYR A 218 6.75 -5.60 3.69
N MET A 219 7.18 -4.87 2.67
CA MET A 219 7.18 -5.32 1.27
C MET A 219 8.57 -5.83 0.83
N MET A 220 9.56 -5.80 1.72
CA MET A 220 10.94 -6.26 1.47
C MET A 220 11.25 -7.53 2.24
N PHE A 221 12.17 -8.36 1.72
CA PHE A 221 12.49 -9.65 2.35
C PHE A 221 13.09 -9.50 3.75
N LEU A 222 13.80 -8.39 4.03
CA LEU A 222 14.40 -8.12 5.34
C LEU A 222 13.36 -7.89 6.43
N GLY A 223 12.23 -7.24 6.11
CA GLY A 223 11.12 -7.04 7.05
C GLY A 223 10.46 -8.34 7.50
N HIS A 224 10.67 -9.45 6.77
CA HIS A 224 10.14 -10.78 7.09
C HIS A 224 11.25 -11.81 7.36
N MET A 225 12.45 -11.35 7.72
CA MET A 225 13.56 -12.23 8.09
C MET A 225 13.22 -13.17 9.26
N PRO A 226 12.46 -12.75 10.30
CA PRO A 226 12.08 -13.65 11.39
C PRO A 226 11.31 -14.89 10.94
N GLU A 227 10.35 -14.73 10.03
CA GLU A 227 9.48 -15.78 9.50
C GLU A 227 10.26 -16.74 8.59
N PHE A 228 11.16 -16.20 7.76
CA PHE A 228 12.09 -17.03 6.98
C PHE A 228 13.00 -17.85 7.90
N CYS A 229 13.55 -17.25 8.94
CA CYS A 229 14.40 -17.93 9.92
C CYS A 229 13.63 -19.02 10.66
N LEU A 230 12.38 -18.77 11.04
CA LEU A 230 11.48 -19.77 11.62
C LEU A 230 11.30 -20.96 10.68
N GLY A 231 11.01 -20.72 9.39
CA GLY A 231 10.89 -21.77 8.38
C GLY A 231 12.17 -22.62 8.24
N ILE A 232 13.34 -21.99 8.17
CA ILE A 232 14.64 -22.68 8.09
C ILE A 232 14.90 -23.51 9.36
N PHE A 233 14.63 -22.94 10.54
CA PHE A 233 14.80 -23.59 11.83
C PHE A 233 13.94 -24.85 11.97
N LEU A 234 12.65 -24.74 11.61
CA LEU A 234 11.70 -25.84 11.66
C LEU A 234 12.09 -26.98 10.71
N ALA A 235 12.60 -26.65 9.51
CA ALA A 235 13.04 -27.65 8.53
C ALA A 235 14.35 -28.35 8.93
N SER A 236 15.19 -27.71 9.74
CA SER A 236 16.50 -28.23 10.14
C SER A 236 16.44 -29.26 11.27
N ARG A 237 15.24 -29.61 11.76
CA ARG A 237 15.03 -30.50 12.91
C ARG A 237 14.01 -31.58 12.60
N GLN A 238 14.30 -32.80 13.05
CA GLN A 238 13.39 -33.94 12.85
C GLN A 238 12.15 -33.86 13.76
N GLN A 239 12.29 -33.39 15.00
CA GLN A 239 11.17 -33.16 15.91
C GLN A 239 11.50 -31.98 16.81
N ILE A 240 10.46 -31.20 17.17
CA ILE A 240 10.60 -30.07 18.09
C ILE A 240 9.59 -30.26 19.21
N LYS A 241 10.04 -30.14 20.46
CA LYS A 241 9.15 -30.02 21.61
C LYS A 241 9.04 -28.53 21.92
N LEU A 242 7.97 -27.89 21.42
CA LEU A 242 7.73 -26.48 21.67
C LEU A 242 7.20 -26.31 23.09
N PRO A 243 7.89 -25.59 23.98
CA PRO A 243 7.34 -25.24 25.28
C PRO A 243 6.01 -24.49 25.16
N LEU A 244 5.03 -24.84 26.00
CA LEU A 244 3.72 -24.18 25.97
C LEU A 244 3.82 -22.67 26.18
N TRP A 245 4.77 -22.21 27.00
CA TRP A 245 5.00 -20.78 27.24
C TRP A 245 5.40 -20.02 25.97
N ILE A 246 6.09 -20.64 25.01
CA ILE A 246 6.42 -19.98 23.72
C ILE A 246 5.15 -19.78 22.91
N PHE A 247 4.24 -20.75 22.92
CA PHE A 247 2.97 -20.62 22.22
C PHE A 247 2.08 -19.55 22.86
N ILE A 248 2.02 -19.50 24.20
CA ILE A 248 1.31 -18.44 24.93
C ILE A 248 1.93 -17.07 24.63
N LEU A 249 3.27 -16.98 24.65
CA LEU A 249 3.98 -15.75 24.31
C LEU A 249 3.69 -15.29 22.88
N ALA A 250 3.63 -16.21 21.91
CA ALA A 250 3.26 -15.88 20.54
C ALA A 250 1.84 -15.29 20.45
N ILE A 251 0.87 -15.82 21.22
CA ILE A 251 -0.49 -15.28 21.31
C ILE A 251 -0.49 -13.89 21.93
N LEU A 252 0.25 -13.69 23.02
CA LEU A 252 0.33 -12.39 23.71
C LEU A 252 1.00 -11.33 22.83
N ILE A 253 2.08 -11.66 22.15
CA ILE A 253 2.77 -10.76 21.21
C ILE A 253 1.86 -10.46 20.02
N PHE A 254 1.16 -11.45 19.47
CA PHE A 254 0.23 -11.25 18.36
C PHE A 254 -0.93 -10.31 18.74
N ALA A 255 -1.56 -10.54 19.89
CA ALA A 255 -2.64 -9.71 20.40
C ALA A 255 -2.13 -8.30 20.74
N GLY A 256 -1.02 -8.22 21.47
CA GLY A 256 -0.38 -6.95 21.86
C GLY A 256 0.09 -6.14 20.66
N GLY A 257 0.64 -6.77 19.63
CA GLY A 257 1.07 -6.09 18.40
C GLY A 257 -0.06 -5.59 17.50
N ASN A 258 -1.31 -5.99 17.78
CA ASN A 258 -2.48 -5.38 17.15
C ASN A 258 -3.07 -4.23 17.97
N ILE A 259 -2.62 -4.04 19.21
CA ILE A 259 -3.09 -3.01 20.15
C ILE A 259 -2.05 -1.91 20.33
N TYR A 260 -0.77 -2.26 20.38
CA TYR A 260 0.36 -1.38 20.69
C TYR A 260 1.38 -1.36 19.55
N GLU A 261 1.71 -0.17 19.07
CA GLU A 261 2.59 0.04 17.91
C GLU A 261 3.99 -0.56 18.12
N TRP A 262 4.57 -0.39 19.31
CA TRP A 262 5.90 -0.92 19.61
C TRP A 262 5.96 -2.46 19.61
N LEU A 263 4.81 -3.15 19.74
CA LEU A 263 4.71 -4.61 19.61
C LEU A 263 4.38 -5.07 18.19
N TRP A 264 3.89 -4.17 17.33
CA TRP A 264 3.41 -4.51 15.99
C TRP A 264 4.44 -5.23 15.11
N PRO A 265 5.73 -4.84 15.08
CA PRO A 265 6.73 -5.55 14.26
C PRO A 265 6.84 -7.05 14.60
N TYR A 266 6.55 -7.43 15.84
CA TYR A 266 6.65 -8.81 16.32
C TYR A 266 5.38 -9.64 16.05
N ALA A 267 4.28 -8.99 15.65
CA ALA A 267 2.99 -9.65 15.43
C ALA A 267 3.06 -10.69 14.30
N ASN A 268 3.83 -10.43 13.23
CA ASN A 268 3.97 -11.34 12.10
C ASN A 268 4.61 -12.69 12.49
N LEU A 269 5.67 -12.66 13.31
CA LEU A 269 6.29 -13.86 13.84
C LEU A 269 5.35 -14.60 14.81
N GLY A 270 4.63 -13.86 15.66
CA GLY A 270 3.59 -14.41 16.53
C GLY A 270 2.52 -15.17 15.74
N ALA A 271 2.00 -14.54 14.68
CA ALA A 271 1.02 -15.13 13.77
C ALA A 271 1.56 -16.39 13.08
N ALA A 272 2.80 -16.36 12.58
CA ALA A 272 3.42 -17.51 11.94
C ALA A 272 3.52 -18.72 12.89
N ILE A 273 3.93 -18.51 14.15
CA ILE A 273 3.99 -19.56 15.17
C ILE A 273 2.60 -20.11 15.48
N ILE A 274 1.61 -19.23 15.67
CA ILE A 274 0.23 -19.62 15.96
C ILE A 274 -0.34 -20.47 14.82
N LEU A 275 -0.28 -19.96 13.59
CA LEU A 275 -0.76 -20.67 12.40
C LEU A 275 -0.06 -22.02 12.24
N PHE A 276 1.25 -22.09 12.47
CA PHE A 276 1.97 -23.35 12.39
C PHE A 276 1.47 -24.38 13.42
N VAL A 277 1.28 -23.97 14.69
CA VAL A 277 0.78 -24.85 15.75
C VAL A 277 -0.66 -25.30 15.47
N VAL A 278 -1.52 -24.39 15.01
CA VAL A 278 -2.91 -24.71 14.62
C VAL A 278 -2.93 -25.72 13.47
N ILE A 279 -2.12 -25.52 12.43
CA ILE A 279 -2.06 -26.43 11.29
C ILE A 279 -1.51 -27.80 11.69
N GLN A 280 -0.50 -27.87 12.56
CA GLN A 280 -0.03 -29.15 13.13
C GLN A 280 -1.15 -29.93 13.82
N SER A 281 -2.03 -29.23 14.55
CA SER A 281 -3.21 -29.83 15.18
C SER A 281 -4.21 -30.37 14.15
N LEU A 282 -4.48 -29.60 13.09
CA LEU A 282 -5.39 -29.99 12.01
C LEU A 282 -4.86 -31.20 11.21
N VAL A 283 -3.57 -31.20 10.88
CA VAL A 283 -2.89 -32.30 10.17
C VAL A 283 -2.98 -33.61 10.96
N ARG A 284 -2.88 -33.59 12.29
CA ARG A 284 -3.07 -34.79 13.13
C ARG A 284 -4.47 -35.38 13.02
N ARG A 285 -5.46 -34.54 12.68
CA ARG A 285 -6.86 -34.92 12.53
C ARG A 285 -7.23 -35.20 11.07
N LYS A 286 -6.26 -35.25 10.14
CA LYS A 286 -6.52 -35.38 8.70
C LYS A 286 -7.43 -36.55 8.32
N HIS A 287 -7.31 -37.68 9.02
CA HIS A 287 -8.14 -38.86 8.76
C HIS A 287 -9.64 -38.65 9.05
N ARG A 288 -9.99 -37.68 9.92
CA ARG A 288 -11.39 -37.32 10.21
C ARG A 288 -11.97 -36.32 9.21
N MET A 289 -11.11 -35.61 8.48
CA MET A 289 -11.49 -34.50 7.59
C MET A 289 -10.96 -34.73 6.17
N LYS A 290 -10.93 -35.99 5.69
CA LYS A 290 -10.21 -36.37 4.46
C LYS A 290 -10.61 -35.55 3.24
N ASN A 291 -11.91 -35.36 3.01
CA ASN A 291 -12.42 -34.62 1.85
C ASN A 291 -12.06 -33.13 1.92
N LEU A 292 -12.25 -32.51 3.08
CA LEU A 292 -11.86 -31.12 3.33
C LEU A 292 -10.34 -30.94 3.18
N PHE A 293 -9.55 -31.88 3.72
CA PHE A 293 -8.11 -31.87 3.62
C PHE A 293 -7.63 -32.00 2.17
N ALA A 294 -8.26 -32.87 1.38
CA ALA A 294 -7.96 -33.04 -0.04
C ALA A 294 -8.33 -31.77 -0.84
N GLY A 295 -9.50 -31.19 -0.60
CA GLY A 295 -9.94 -29.95 -1.26
C GLY A 295 -9.02 -28.76 -0.96
N ILE A 296 -8.68 -28.53 0.31
CA ILE A 296 -7.75 -27.45 0.69
C ILE A 296 -6.34 -27.74 0.16
N SER A 297 -5.89 -29.00 0.21
CA SER A 297 -4.60 -29.39 -0.40
C SER A 297 -4.55 -29.09 -1.89
N TRP A 298 -5.65 -29.32 -2.62
CA TRP A 298 -5.75 -28.96 -4.03
C TRP A 298 -5.67 -27.45 -4.27
N ILE A 299 -6.35 -26.64 -3.45
CA ILE A 299 -6.21 -25.18 -3.46
C ILE A 299 -4.74 -24.78 -3.23
N GLY A 300 -4.05 -25.47 -2.31
CA GLY A 300 -2.63 -25.28 -2.06
C GLY A 300 -1.70 -25.64 -3.23
N VAL A 301 -2.12 -26.51 -4.15
CA VAL A 301 -1.38 -26.82 -5.37
C VAL A 301 -1.48 -25.67 -6.38
N ILE A 302 -2.67 -25.08 -6.54
CA ILE A 302 -2.90 -23.95 -7.47
C ILE A 302 -2.56 -22.59 -6.86
N SER A 303 -2.11 -22.54 -5.61
CA SER A 303 -2.05 -21.32 -4.82
C SER A 303 -1.21 -20.19 -5.43
N MET A 304 -0.16 -20.52 -6.19
CA MET A 304 0.67 -19.53 -6.87
C MET A 304 -0.10 -18.79 -7.96
N TYR A 305 -0.88 -19.51 -8.76
CA TYR A 305 -1.72 -18.92 -9.81
C TYR A 305 -2.89 -18.15 -9.21
N LEU A 306 -3.47 -18.69 -8.14
CA LEU A 306 -4.56 -18.04 -7.40
C LEU A 306 -4.08 -16.71 -6.79
N PHE A 307 -2.87 -16.71 -6.21
CA PHE A 307 -2.22 -15.48 -5.74
C PHE A 307 -2.02 -14.47 -6.89
N ALA A 308 -1.64 -14.94 -8.07
CA ALA A 308 -1.39 -14.09 -9.23
C ALA A 308 -2.64 -13.37 -9.76
N CYS A 309 -3.81 -14.03 -9.76
CA CYS A 309 -5.00 -13.52 -10.44
C CYS A 309 -6.08 -12.93 -9.52
N HIS A 310 -6.18 -13.35 -8.25
CA HIS A 310 -7.32 -12.96 -7.40
C HIS A 310 -7.47 -11.43 -7.21
N GLY A 311 -6.37 -10.69 -7.20
CA GLY A 311 -6.36 -9.26 -6.89
C GLY A 311 -7.11 -8.38 -7.89
N PHE A 312 -7.14 -8.75 -9.18
CA PHE A 312 -7.94 -8.04 -10.18
C PHE A 312 -9.30 -8.69 -10.44
N LEU A 313 -9.44 -10.01 -10.19
CA LEU A 313 -10.71 -10.72 -10.37
C LEU A 313 -11.78 -10.38 -9.31
N ARG A 314 -11.39 -9.84 -8.16
CA ARG A 314 -12.30 -9.55 -7.03
C ARG A 314 -13.25 -8.38 -7.28
N SER A 315 -12.90 -7.42 -8.14
CA SER A 315 -13.62 -6.14 -8.23
C SER A 315 -15.12 -6.27 -8.54
N PRO A 316 -15.56 -7.11 -9.51
CA PRO A 316 -16.99 -7.29 -9.78
C PRO A 316 -17.76 -7.87 -8.58
N PHE A 317 -17.14 -8.77 -7.83
CA PHE A 317 -17.74 -9.39 -6.64
C PHE A 317 -17.83 -8.43 -5.47
N ILE A 318 -16.83 -7.56 -5.29
CA ILE A 318 -16.85 -6.50 -4.28
C ILE A 318 -17.98 -5.52 -4.61
N ASN A 319 -18.07 -5.06 -5.86
CA ASN A 319 -19.11 -4.13 -6.29
C ASN A 319 -20.52 -4.72 -6.06
N LEU A 320 -20.73 -5.99 -6.40
CA LEU A 320 -22.01 -6.66 -6.17
C LEU A 320 -22.33 -6.79 -4.68
N ALA A 321 -21.36 -7.15 -3.84
CA ALA A 321 -21.57 -7.26 -2.40
C ALA A 321 -21.89 -5.91 -1.75
N ASN A 322 -21.20 -4.85 -2.18
CA ASN A 322 -21.42 -3.49 -1.69
C ASN A 322 -22.75 -2.89 -2.18
N GLN A 323 -23.32 -3.36 -3.29
CA GLN A 323 -24.66 -2.94 -3.72
C GLN A 323 -25.79 -3.60 -2.92
N LEU A 324 -25.57 -4.83 -2.44
CA LEU A 324 -26.60 -5.60 -1.75
C LEU A 324 -26.57 -5.42 -0.23
N GLU A 325 -25.45 -4.94 0.33
CA GLU A 325 -25.29 -4.49 1.74
C GLU A 325 -25.83 -5.48 2.79
N ALA A 326 -25.64 -6.79 2.57
CA ALA A 326 -26.11 -7.82 3.50
C ALA A 326 -25.00 -8.84 3.87
N PRO A 327 -24.75 -9.11 5.18
CA PRO A 327 -23.65 -9.96 5.64
C PRO A 327 -23.65 -11.38 5.05
N LEU A 328 -24.81 -12.03 5.01
CA LEU A 328 -24.92 -13.39 4.47
C LEU A 328 -24.73 -13.42 2.95
N VAL A 329 -25.18 -12.36 2.27
CA VAL A 329 -25.06 -12.22 0.83
C VAL A 329 -23.61 -11.97 0.44
N SER A 330 -22.89 -11.10 1.17
CA SER A 330 -21.46 -10.86 0.97
C SER A 330 -20.64 -12.15 1.18
N MET A 331 -21.03 -12.98 2.15
CA MET A 331 -20.42 -14.30 2.35
C MET A 331 -20.64 -15.25 1.16
N VAL A 332 -21.86 -15.31 0.63
CA VAL A 332 -22.18 -16.13 -0.55
C VAL A 332 -21.44 -15.64 -1.79
N ILE A 333 -21.39 -14.33 -2.01
CA ILE A 333 -20.62 -13.72 -3.12
C ILE A 333 -19.13 -13.99 -2.96
N GLY A 334 -18.59 -13.90 -1.74
CA GLY A 334 -17.22 -14.26 -1.42
C GLY A 334 -16.89 -15.71 -1.78
N LEU A 335 -17.83 -16.65 -1.55
CA LEU A 335 -17.67 -18.04 -1.97
C LEU A 335 -17.63 -18.19 -3.50
N PHE A 336 -18.54 -17.51 -4.22
CA PHE A 336 -18.51 -17.49 -5.69
C PHE A 336 -17.22 -16.87 -6.24
N PHE A 337 -16.70 -15.83 -5.60
CA PHE A 337 -15.40 -15.25 -5.91
C PHE A 337 -14.27 -16.28 -5.76
N VAL A 338 -14.21 -16.99 -4.63
CA VAL A 338 -13.18 -18.03 -4.40
C VAL A 338 -13.25 -19.13 -5.46
N ILE A 339 -14.45 -19.59 -5.80
CA ILE A 339 -14.66 -20.61 -6.84
C ILE A 339 -14.17 -20.09 -8.20
N THR A 340 -14.59 -18.88 -8.58
CA THR A 340 -14.22 -18.26 -9.87
C THR A 340 -12.72 -18.05 -9.98
N ALA A 341 -12.10 -17.46 -8.95
CA ALA A 341 -10.65 -17.24 -8.92
C ALA A 341 -9.87 -18.56 -8.95
N SER A 342 -10.35 -19.59 -8.26
CA SER A 342 -9.75 -20.94 -8.29
C SER A 342 -9.87 -21.58 -9.68
N GLY A 343 -10.98 -21.39 -10.37
CA GLY A 343 -11.18 -21.83 -11.75
C GLY A 343 -10.19 -21.18 -12.72
N VAL A 344 -10.05 -19.85 -12.66
CA VAL A 344 -9.08 -19.11 -13.48
C VAL A 344 -7.65 -19.56 -13.16
N ALA A 345 -7.30 -19.69 -11.88
CA ALA A 345 -5.99 -20.16 -11.44
C ALA A 345 -5.67 -21.57 -11.94
N PHE A 346 -6.65 -22.48 -11.91
CA PHE A 346 -6.50 -23.82 -12.46
C PHE A 346 -6.28 -23.80 -13.97
N LEU A 347 -7.03 -22.98 -14.71
CA LEU A 347 -6.84 -22.80 -16.15
C LEU A 347 -5.44 -22.26 -16.47
N MET A 348 -4.95 -21.27 -15.71
CA MET A 348 -3.57 -20.77 -15.85
C MET A 348 -2.52 -21.86 -15.63
N MET A 349 -2.68 -22.67 -14.58
CA MET A 349 -1.78 -23.78 -14.30
C MET A 349 -1.80 -24.82 -15.44
N TYR A 350 -2.99 -25.15 -15.94
CA TYR A 350 -3.16 -26.12 -17.01
C TYR A 350 -2.58 -25.62 -18.34
N THR A 351 -2.83 -24.37 -18.71
CA THR A 351 -2.30 -23.75 -19.93
C THR A 351 -0.78 -23.62 -19.87
N GLU A 352 -0.20 -23.25 -18.74
CA GLU A 352 1.25 -23.27 -18.55
C GLU A 352 1.81 -24.69 -18.74
N GLY A 353 1.21 -25.70 -18.11
CA GLY A 353 1.65 -27.08 -18.22
C GLY A 353 1.56 -27.63 -19.65
N ALA A 354 0.49 -27.32 -20.37
CA ALA A 354 0.32 -27.63 -21.79
C ALA A 354 1.39 -26.92 -22.64
N THR A 355 1.61 -25.63 -22.40
CA THR A 355 2.63 -24.82 -23.08
C THR A 355 4.03 -25.40 -22.86
N ARG A 356 4.39 -25.78 -21.64
CA ARG A 356 5.68 -26.43 -21.32
C ARG A 356 5.88 -27.76 -22.04
N ARG A 357 4.82 -28.58 -22.16
CA ARG A 357 4.86 -29.85 -22.90
C ARG A 357 5.05 -29.62 -24.40
N TRP A 358 4.32 -28.66 -24.97
CA TRP A 358 4.44 -28.27 -26.37
C TRP A 358 5.84 -27.70 -26.71
N ILE A 359 6.44 -26.94 -25.80
CA ILE A 359 7.81 -26.40 -25.93
C ILE A 359 8.89 -27.48 -25.72
N GLY A 360 8.52 -28.68 -25.24
CA GLY A 360 9.42 -29.73 -24.75
C GLY A 360 10.30 -30.45 -25.78
N THR A 361 10.24 -30.13 -27.08
CA THR A 361 11.16 -30.72 -28.08
C THR A 361 12.59 -30.16 -27.92
N PRO A 362 13.65 -31.01 -27.94
CA PRO A 362 15.03 -30.60 -27.65
C PRO A 362 15.57 -29.47 -28.54
N GLU A 363 15.22 -29.49 -29.83
CA GLU A 363 15.64 -28.50 -30.84
C GLU A 363 15.04 -27.12 -30.58
N MET A 364 13.82 -27.05 -30.02
CA MET A 364 13.15 -25.79 -29.73
C MET A 364 13.58 -25.17 -28.40
N ARG A 365 14.09 -25.95 -27.43
CA ARG A 365 14.53 -25.44 -26.13
C ARG A 365 15.74 -24.51 -26.22
N LYS A 366 16.75 -24.83 -27.05
CA LYS A 366 17.92 -23.94 -27.26
C LYS A 366 17.54 -22.70 -28.06
N ALA A 367 16.80 -22.87 -29.15
CA ALA A 367 16.37 -21.76 -30.00
C ALA A 367 15.43 -20.79 -29.26
N ARG A 368 14.62 -21.27 -28.29
CA ARG A 368 13.66 -20.44 -27.56
C ARG A 368 14.10 -19.98 -26.18
N LEU A 369 15.08 -20.60 -25.52
CA LEU A 369 15.81 -19.93 -24.43
C LEU A 369 16.57 -18.73 -25.00
N GLY A 370 17.12 -18.86 -26.20
CA GLY A 370 17.61 -17.74 -27.00
C GLY A 370 16.54 -16.70 -27.29
N ARG A 371 15.34 -17.09 -27.77
CA ARG A 371 14.22 -16.14 -27.96
C ARG A 371 13.65 -15.56 -26.68
N PHE A 372 13.69 -16.28 -25.56
CA PHE A 372 13.23 -15.82 -24.25
C PHE A 372 14.25 -14.85 -23.64
N LEU A 373 15.55 -15.13 -23.75
CA LEU A 373 16.62 -14.19 -23.38
C LEU A 373 16.65 -13.00 -24.33
N PHE A 374 16.34 -13.18 -25.61
CA PHE A 374 16.20 -12.11 -26.60
C PHE A 374 14.93 -11.29 -26.38
N LEU A 375 13.79 -11.90 -26.03
CA LEU A 375 12.59 -11.19 -25.60
C LEU A 375 12.80 -10.51 -24.27
N LEU A 376 13.54 -11.10 -23.34
CA LEU A 376 13.93 -10.49 -22.07
C LEU A 376 14.92 -9.34 -22.31
N LEU A 377 15.87 -9.45 -23.24
CA LEU A 377 16.77 -8.36 -23.64
C LEU A 377 16.07 -7.30 -24.48
N LEU A 378 15.07 -7.65 -25.27
CA LEU A 378 14.20 -6.71 -25.98
C LEU A 378 13.24 -6.04 -25.01
N VAL A 379 12.77 -6.73 -23.98
CA VAL A 379 11.91 -6.18 -22.93
C VAL A 379 12.77 -5.29 -22.05
N VAL A 380 13.90 -5.76 -21.51
CA VAL A 380 14.86 -4.98 -20.72
C VAL A 380 15.50 -3.85 -21.55
N GLY A 381 15.76 -4.06 -22.84
CA GLY A 381 16.31 -3.06 -23.76
C GLY A 381 15.27 -2.07 -24.27
N SER A 382 14.02 -2.51 -24.50
CA SER A 382 12.88 -1.61 -24.72
C SER A 382 12.50 -0.89 -23.44
N PHE A 383 12.73 -1.48 -22.27
CA PHE A 383 12.59 -0.82 -20.97
C PHE A 383 13.74 0.16 -20.76
N ALA A 384 15.00 -0.15 -21.05
CA ALA A 384 16.09 0.81 -21.01
C ALA A 384 15.85 1.95 -22.01
N PHE A 385 15.33 1.65 -23.20
CA PHE A 385 14.95 2.65 -24.20
C PHE A 385 13.71 3.45 -23.80
N LEU A 386 12.69 2.84 -23.20
CA LEU A 386 11.49 3.51 -22.68
C LEU A 386 11.77 4.23 -21.37
N PHE A 387 12.76 3.83 -20.57
CA PHE A 387 13.22 4.50 -19.35
C PHE A 387 14.16 5.64 -19.72
N PHE A 388 14.97 5.51 -20.77
CA PHE A 388 15.73 6.62 -21.36
C PHE A 388 14.79 7.60 -22.05
N LYS A 389 13.74 7.12 -22.74
CA LYS A 389 12.70 7.95 -23.37
C LYS A 389 11.68 8.49 -22.37
N ALA A 390 11.42 7.82 -21.26
CA ALA A 390 10.58 8.29 -20.16
C ALA A 390 11.37 9.19 -19.22
N ASP A 391 12.68 9.03 -19.04
CA ASP A 391 13.57 9.99 -18.39
C ASP A 391 13.70 11.24 -19.27
N GLN A 392 13.82 11.08 -20.59
CA GLN A 392 13.73 12.20 -21.54
C GLN A 392 12.34 12.83 -21.59
N LYS A 393 11.25 12.06 -21.45
CA LYS A 393 9.86 12.56 -21.48
C LYS A 393 9.39 13.03 -20.10
N GLN A 394 10.02 12.62 -19.00
CA GLN A 394 9.79 13.10 -17.64
C GLN A 394 10.67 14.32 -17.41
N ARG A 395 11.92 14.36 -17.91
CA ARG A 395 12.67 15.62 -18.09
C ARG A 395 11.92 16.58 -19.01
N ALA A 396 11.42 16.14 -20.16
CA ALA A 396 10.64 16.98 -21.06
C ALA A 396 9.26 17.34 -20.51
N LYS A 397 8.59 16.52 -19.70
CA LYS A 397 7.28 16.85 -19.09
C LYS A 397 7.45 17.69 -17.82
N GLU A 398 8.57 17.55 -17.11
CA GLU A 398 9.03 18.48 -16.08
C GLU A 398 9.54 19.80 -16.67
N LEU A 399 9.97 19.81 -17.94
CA LEU A 399 10.32 21.01 -18.70
C LEU A 399 9.14 21.64 -19.46
N ASN A 400 8.06 20.92 -19.74
CA ASN A 400 6.93 21.44 -20.56
C ASN A 400 5.59 21.58 -19.81
N THR A 401 5.54 21.35 -18.48
CA THR A 401 4.34 21.61 -17.66
C THR A 401 4.63 22.20 -16.27
N ARG A 402 5.75 22.89 -16.06
CA ARG A 402 5.97 23.58 -14.78
C ARG A 402 5.63 25.05 -14.91
N ASP A 403 4.40 25.35 -14.50
CA ASP A 403 4.17 26.49 -13.64
C ASP A 403 5.14 26.37 -12.45
N VAL A 404 6.17 27.22 -12.41
CA VAL A 404 7.14 27.29 -11.32
C VAL A 404 6.55 28.20 -10.26
N VAL A 405 6.57 27.78 -8.98
CA VAL A 405 6.25 28.67 -7.86
C VAL A 405 7.36 29.70 -7.78
N ILE A 406 7.06 30.93 -8.18
CA ILE A 406 8.01 32.06 -8.19
C ILE A 406 7.93 32.89 -6.92
N PHE A 407 6.84 32.75 -6.17
CA PHE A 407 6.67 33.40 -4.86
C PHE A 407 5.80 32.51 -3.97
N SER A 408 6.15 32.43 -2.69
CA SER A 408 5.37 31.73 -1.67
C SER A 408 5.36 32.55 -0.38
N ALA A 409 4.19 32.73 0.21
CA ALA A 409 4.02 33.32 1.54
C ALA A 409 3.09 32.45 2.38
N ALA A 410 3.35 32.39 3.68
CA ALA A 410 2.55 31.63 4.63
C ALA A 410 2.34 32.43 5.90
N HIS A 411 1.16 32.30 6.50
CA HIS A 411 0.84 32.76 7.83
C HIS A 411 0.27 31.56 8.60
N ASP A 412 1.07 31.06 9.54
CA ASP A 412 0.74 29.92 10.40
C ASP A 412 -0.08 30.31 11.64
N PHE A 413 -0.36 31.61 11.82
CA PHE A 413 -1.08 32.17 12.96
C PHE A 413 -0.54 31.79 14.35
N GLU A 414 0.71 31.34 14.45
CA GLU A 414 1.35 30.98 15.72
C GLU A 414 1.86 32.21 16.49
N THR A 415 2.34 33.21 15.75
CA THR A 415 2.88 34.45 16.32
C THR A 415 1.89 35.60 16.11
N PRO A 416 1.37 36.22 17.19
CA PRO A 416 0.50 37.38 17.06
C PRO A 416 1.19 38.51 16.31
N VAL A 417 0.50 39.07 15.32
CA VAL A 417 0.93 40.32 14.70
C VAL A 417 0.91 41.40 15.77
N THR A 418 2.00 42.16 15.89
CA THR A 418 2.23 43.14 16.96
C THR A 418 0.99 44.01 17.22
N GLY A 419 0.37 43.82 18.40
CA GLY A 419 -0.74 44.65 18.88
C GLY A 419 -2.16 44.11 18.70
N ARG A 420 -2.38 42.91 18.15
CA ARG A 420 -3.72 42.29 18.03
C ARG A 420 -3.78 40.85 18.54
N TYR A 421 -3.78 40.69 19.86
CA TYR A 421 -3.89 39.38 20.52
C TYR A 421 -5.31 38.81 20.53
N ASP A 422 -6.31 39.65 20.30
CA ASP A 422 -7.74 39.37 20.26
C ASP A 422 -8.20 38.60 19.02
N LEU A 423 -7.33 38.46 18.02
CA LEU A 423 -7.59 37.72 16.78
C LEU A 423 -7.15 36.25 16.83
N PHE A 424 -6.56 35.78 17.94
CA PHE A 424 -5.99 34.44 18.05
C PHE A 424 -6.67 33.62 19.14
N SER A 425 -6.85 32.32 18.91
CA SER A 425 -7.43 31.37 19.86
C SER A 425 -6.57 30.14 20.03
N ASP A 426 -6.47 29.65 21.26
CA ASP A 426 -5.83 28.39 21.64
C ASP A 426 -6.85 27.23 21.85
N SER A 427 -8.14 27.51 21.62
CA SER A 427 -9.23 26.57 21.91
C SER A 427 -9.49 25.55 20.80
N ILE A 428 -9.39 25.98 19.54
CA ILE A 428 -9.64 25.16 18.34
C ILE A 428 -8.50 25.44 17.37
N VAL A 429 -7.60 24.48 17.21
CA VAL A 429 -6.34 24.63 16.47
C VAL A 429 -6.20 23.48 15.47
N ASN A 430 -5.70 23.74 14.26
CA ASN A 430 -5.49 22.70 13.25
C ASN A 430 -4.07 22.11 13.37
N GLY A 431 -3.08 22.98 13.54
CA GLY A 431 -1.69 22.62 13.79
C GLY A 431 -1.04 23.62 14.75
N GLY A 432 -0.03 23.17 15.52
CA GLY A 432 0.68 24.06 16.44
C GLY A 432 -0.09 24.42 17.72
N SER A 433 -0.06 25.68 18.15
CA SER A 433 -0.56 26.14 19.44
C SER A 433 -1.73 27.13 19.37
N ARG A 434 -1.97 27.76 18.22
CA ARG A 434 -3.01 28.78 18.04
C ARG A 434 -3.58 28.79 16.63
N SER A 435 -4.79 29.31 16.49
CA SER A 435 -5.42 29.60 15.20
C SER A 435 -6.00 31.02 15.20
N LEU A 436 -6.35 31.52 14.03
CA LEU A 436 -7.08 32.79 13.88
C LEU A 436 -8.57 32.58 14.19
N ILE A 437 -9.19 33.49 14.94
CA ILE A 437 -10.64 33.52 15.15
C ILE A 437 -11.29 34.69 14.41
N LEU A 438 -12.35 34.40 13.64
CA LEU A 438 -13.18 35.39 12.94
C LEU A 438 -14.60 35.37 13.51
N SER A 439 -15.18 36.55 13.72
CA SER A 439 -16.49 36.73 14.36
C SER A 439 -17.13 38.06 13.94
N GLU A 440 -18.31 38.38 14.50
CA GLU A 440 -19.02 39.64 14.22
C GLU A 440 -18.17 40.89 14.56
N THR A 441 -17.33 40.83 15.60
CA THR A 441 -16.43 41.94 15.96
C THR A 441 -15.12 41.94 15.18
N HIS A 442 -14.75 40.80 14.59
CA HIS A 442 -13.50 40.58 13.87
C HIS A 442 -13.78 39.80 12.58
N ASN A 443 -14.35 40.49 11.60
CA ASN A 443 -14.86 39.88 10.37
C ASN A 443 -13.81 39.75 9.26
N PHE A 444 -12.60 40.31 9.42
CA PHE A 444 -11.51 40.23 8.45
C PHE A 444 -10.25 39.63 9.07
N SER A 445 -9.59 38.74 8.35
CA SER A 445 -8.28 38.21 8.76
C SER A 445 -7.16 39.19 8.44
N PRO A 446 -6.03 39.11 9.18
CA PRO A 446 -4.73 39.44 8.61
C PRO A 446 -4.52 38.64 7.32
N GLY A 447 -3.79 39.22 6.38
CA GLY A 447 -3.69 38.72 5.03
C GLY A 447 -2.36 39.04 4.40
N PHE A 448 -2.22 38.72 3.12
CA PHE A 448 -1.03 39.07 2.36
C PHE A 448 -1.25 40.37 1.62
N VAL A 449 -0.24 41.24 1.64
CA VAL A 449 -0.14 42.40 0.77
C VAL A 449 1.15 42.24 -0.01
N ILE A 450 1.05 42.12 -1.32
CA ILE A 450 2.21 41.87 -2.18
C ILE A 450 2.22 42.84 -3.33
N ASP A 451 3.30 43.58 -3.44
CA ASP A 451 3.51 44.50 -4.56
C ASP A 451 4.03 43.72 -5.77
N PHE A 452 3.48 43.99 -6.96
CA PHE A 452 3.83 43.24 -8.17
C PHE A 452 5.26 43.50 -8.68
N ASP A 453 5.94 44.52 -8.18
CA ASP A 453 7.38 44.73 -8.39
C ASP A 453 8.27 43.74 -7.63
N THR A 454 7.75 43.07 -6.59
CA THR A 454 8.47 42.06 -5.81
C THR A 454 8.40 40.66 -6.41
N ILE A 455 7.62 40.47 -7.48
CA ILE A 455 7.38 39.19 -8.16
C ILE A 455 7.87 39.28 -9.61
N GLU A 456 8.48 38.21 -10.13
CA GLU A 456 8.78 38.11 -11.56
C GLU A 456 7.48 37.96 -12.39
N LEU A 457 7.00 39.07 -12.96
CA LEU A 457 5.70 39.12 -13.66
C LEU A 457 5.71 38.40 -15.02
N ASN A 458 6.90 38.13 -15.56
CA ASN A 458 7.07 37.42 -16.83
C ASN A 458 6.66 35.95 -16.68
N GLY A 459 5.60 35.56 -17.36
CA GLY A 459 5.10 34.19 -17.34
C GLY A 459 4.09 33.90 -16.24
N LEU A 460 3.77 34.84 -15.34
CA LEU A 460 2.76 34.66 -14.29
C LEU A 460 1.48 34.04 -14.85
N SER A 461 1.05 32.92 -14.29
CA SER A 461 -0.01 32.09 -14.87
C SER A 461 -1.19 31.94 -13.92
N GLU A 462 -0.94 31.78 -12.62
CA GLU A 462 -1.97 31.44 -11.65
C GLU A 462 -1.56 31.85 -10.22
N LEU A 463 -2.54 32.28 -9.44
CA LEU A 463 -2.48 32.45 -7.99
C LEU A 463 -3.20 31.28 -7.36
N ASP A 464 -2.54 30.66 -6.39
CA ASP A 464 -3.08 29.52 -5.66
C ASP A 464 -3.05 29.82 -4.17
N LEU A 465 -4.23 29.74 -3.54
CA LEU A 465 -4.36 30.06 -2.13
C LEU A 465 -5.10 28.95 -1.39
N THR A 466 -4.51 28.55 -0.27
CA THR A 466 -5.04 27.52 0.61
C THR A 466 -5.05 27.99 2.06
N THR A 467 -6.05 27.56 2.82
CA THR A 467 -6.11 27.74 4.27
C THR A 467 -6.99 26.67 4.88
N MET A 468 -6.65 26.23 6.09
CA MET A 468 -7.50 25.33 6.85
C MET A 468 -8.58 26.16 7.56
N LEU A 469 -9.84 25.72 7.46
CA LEU A 469 -11.00 26.41 7.99
C LEU A 469 -11.82 25.49 8.89
N TYR A 470 -12.40 26.06 9.93
CA TYR A 470 -13.29 25.38 10.86
C TYR A 470 -14.53 26.24 11.11
N ALA A 471 -15.71 25.68 10.84
CA ALA A 471 -16.97 26.32 11.12
C ALA A 471 -17.56 25.82 12.44
N THR A 472 -17.98 26.73 13.31
CA THR A 472 -18.69 26.36 14.55
C THR A 472 -20.15 25.99 14.30
N GLU A 473 -20.76 26.49 13.22
CA GLU A 473 -22.15 26.27 12.87
C GLU A 473 -22.27 25.81 11.40
N GLN A 474 -23.30 25.01 11.10
CA GLN A 474 -23.45 24.40 9.77
C GLN A 474 -23.88 25.42 8.69
N ASP A 475 -24.63 26.46 9.08
CA ASP A 475 -25.17 27.49 8.18
C ASP A 475 -24.27 28.74 8.06
N SER A 476 -22.99 28.61 8.42
CA SER A 476 -22.02 29.70 8.40
C SER A 476 -21.55 30.05 6.98
N ARG A 477 -21.06 31.29 6.82
CA ARG A 477 -20.56 31.83 5.54
C ARG A 477 -19.16 32.40 5.70
N ILE A 478 -18.28 32.12 4.75
CA ILE A 478 -16.93 32.66 4.69
C ILE A 478 -16.48 32.85 3.24
N HIS A 479 -15.64 33.86 3.02
CA HIS A 479 -15.09 34.24 1.73
C HIS A 479 -13.56 34.25 1.80
N LEU A 480 -12.92 33.62 0.81
CA LEU A 480 -11.51 33.84 0.51
C LEU A 480 -11.44 34.96 -0.53
N VAL A 481 -10.91 36.12 -0.14
CA VAL A 481 -11.03 37.38 -0.91
C VAL A 481 -9.69 37.79 -1.48
N MET A 482 -9.70 38.16 -2.75
CA MET A 482 -8.57 38.74 -3.47
C MET A 482 -8.96 40.10 -4.06
N GLU A 483 -8.09 41.08 -3.87
CA GLU A 483 -8.21 42.40 -4.46
C GLU A 483 -6.92 42.81 -5.19
N ILE A 484 -7.07 43.52 -6.31
CA ILE A 484 -5.95 44.18 -7.00
C ILE A 484 -6.16 45.69 -6.89
N HIS A 485 -5.13 46.40 -6.43
CA HIS A 485 -5.15 47.85 -6.26
C HIS A 485 -4.08 48.51 -7.14
N ASP A 486 -4.38 49.71 -7.63
CA ASP A 486 -3.41 50.58 -8.28
C ASP A 486 -2.56 51.28 -7.21
N LYS A 487 -1.24 51.09 -7.22
CA LYS A 487 -0.35 51.67 -6.19
C LYS A 487 -0.34 53.22 -6.23
N PRO A 488 -0.20 53.89 -7.39
CA PRO A 488 -0.28 55.34 -7.51
C PRO A 488 -1.56 55.99 -6.96
N THR A 489 -2.73 55.44 -7.28
CA THR A 489 -4.03 56.05 -6.93
C THR A 489 -4.64 55.48 -5.66
N GLY A 490 -4.23 54.28 -5.25
CA GLY A 490 -4.82 53.52 -4.15
C GLY A 490 -6.20 52.94 -4.48
N GLU A 491 -6.67 53.05 -5.72
CA GLU A 491 -7.99 52.58 -6.12
C GLU A 491 -8.01 51.05 -6.30
N ARG A 492 -9.09 50.42 -5.83
CA ARG A 492 -9.31 48.99 -6.04
C ARG A 492 -9.85 48.75 -7.44
N ILE A 493 -9.06 48.07 -8.27
CA ILE A 493 -9.39 47.80 -9.68
C ILE A 493 -10.15 46.51 -9.84
N GLU A 494 -9.79 45.48 -9.06
CA GLU A 494 -10.42 44.15 -9.16
C GLU A 494 -10.76 43.62 -7.77
N TRP A 495 -11.90 42.93 -7.68
CA TRP A 495 -12.33 42.20 -6.50
C TRP A 495 -12.90 40.83 -6.89
N LYS A 496 -12.36 39.77 -6.28
CA LYS A 496 -12.88 38.41 -6.42
C LYS A 496 -12.96 37.73 -5.08
N SER A 497 -13.92 36.83 -4.93
CA SER A 497 -13.96 35.95 -3.77
C SER A 497 -14.45 34.56 -4.16
N GLU A 498 -13.90 33.53 -3.51
CA GLU A 498 -14.51 32.20 -3.49
C GLU A 498 -15.42 32.08 -2.29
N TYR A 499 -16.65 31.69 -2.56
CA TYR A 499 -17.71 31.60 -1.57
C TYR A 499 -17.91 30.15 -1.14
N LEU A 500 -17.72 29.90 0.15
CA LEU A 500 -17.92 28.57 0.74
C LEU A 500 -19.30 28.52 1.42
N THR A 501 -20.17 27.66 0.91
CA THR A 501 -21.58 27.50 1.33
C THR A 501 -21.80 26.31 2.26
N PRO A 502 -22.85 26.36 3.10
CA PRO A 502 -23.36 25.20 3.83
C PRO A 502 -23.56 24.00 2.89
N GLY A 503 -23.00 22.84 3.27
CA GLY A 503 -23.02 21.60 2.48
C GLY A 503 -21.72 21.27 1.74
N LYS A 504 -20.76 22.20 1.64
CA LYS A 504 -19.38 21.91 1.21
C LYS A 504 -18.43 21.54 2.37
N PHE A 505 -18.89 21.69 3.60
CA PHE A 505 -18.16 21.38 4.83
C PHE A 505 -19.12 20.91 5.94
N ASN A 506 -18.58 20.25 6.96
CA ASN A 506 -19.30 19.88 8.18
C ASN A 506 -18.86 20.82 9.31
N SER A 507 -19.80 21.37 10.06
CA SER A 507 -19.51 22.11 11.29
C SER A 507 -18.84 21.18 12.29
N GLY A 508 -17.85 21.68 13.02
CA GLY A 508 -17.13 20.88 14.00
C GLY A 508 -15.89 20.15 13.46
N GLU A 509 -15.60 20.25 12.15
CA GLU A 509 -14.46 19.62 11.49
C GLU A 509 -13.61 20.64 10.73
N TRP A 510 -12.30 20.40 10.68
CA TRP A 510 -11.37 21.17 9.84
C TRP A 510 -11.47 20.72 8.38
N PHE A 511 -11.45 21.67 7.46
CA PHE A 511 -11.42 21.39 6.03
C PHE A 511 -10.52 22.38 5.29
N LEU A 512 -10.08 22.02 4.08
CA LEU A 512 -9.22 22.86 3.26
C LEU A 512 -10.07 23.82 2.42
N GLY A 513 -9.95 25.12 2.69
CA GLY A 513 -10.39 26.18 1.79
C GLY A 513 -9.37 26.37 0.67
N HIS A 514 -9.84 26.46 -0.57
CA HIS A 514 -9.00 26.61 -1.75
C HIS A 514 -9.56 27.69 -2.68
N PHE A 515 -8.72 28.64 -3.07
CA PHE A 515 -9.03 29.68 -4.04
C PHE A 515 -7.94 29.73 -5.12
N ASN A 516 -8.35 29.65 -6.38
CA ASN A 516 -7.45 29.71 -7.51
C ASN A 516 -7.88 30.84 -8.45
N TYR A 517 -6.93 31.67 -8.88
CA TYR A 517 -7.22 32.79 -9.76
C TYR A 517 -6.13 33.02 -10.80
N LYS A 518 -6.54 33.13 -12.07
CA LYS A 518 -5.64 33.50 -13.16
C LYS A 518 -5.68 35.01 -13.37
N ILE A 519 -4.60 35.70 -13.02
CA ILE A 519 -4.51 37.15 -13.18
C ILE A 519 -4.54 37.52 -14.67
N PRO A 520 -5.49 38.34 -15.14
CA PRO A 520 -5.52 38.87 -16.51
C PRO A 520 -4.22 39.56 -16.89
N GLN A 521 -3.81 39.47 -18.16
CA GLN A 521 -2.54 40.08 -18.61
C GLN A 521 -2.47 41.60 -18.37
N GLU A 522 -3.60 42.29 -18.49
CA GLU A 522 -3.73 43.74 -18.25
C GLU A 522 -3.38 44.17 -16.82
N TYR A 523 -3.48 43.28 -15.83
CA TYR A 523 -3.15 43.57 -14.44
C TYR A 523 -1.73 43.12 -14.06
N ARG A 524 -0.94 42.54 -14.97
CA ARG A 524 0.44 42.07 -14.68
C ARG A 524 1.46 43.18 -14.87
N MET A 525 1.27 44.30 -14.18
CA MET A 525 2.15 45.45 -14.25
C MET A 525 2.75 45.75 -12.87
N PRO A 526 4.00 46.23 -12.79
CA PRO A 526 4.64 46.57 -11.52
C PRO A 526 3.91 47.64 -10.70
N ASN A 527 2.97 48.38 -11.30
CA ASN A 527 2.23 49.46 -10.68
C ASN A 527 1.07 48.96 -9.80
N TYR A 528 0.75 47.67 -9.83
CA TYR A 528 -0.33 47.09 -9.04
C TYR A 528 0.17 46.41 -7.77
N MET A 529 -0.74 46.21 -6.84
CA MET A 529 -0.53 45.42 -5.63
C MET A 529 -1.70 44.45 -5.41
N LEU A 530 -1.40 43.29 -4.87
CA LEU A 530 -2.37 42.24 -4.55
C LEU A 530 -2.61 42.23 -3.04
N LYS A 531 -3.89 42.22 -2.65
CA LYS A 531 -4.30 41.96 -1.29
C LYS A 531 -5.09 40.67 -1.23
N PHE A 532 -4.75 39.82 -0.27
CA PHE A 532 -5.50 38.61 0.01
C PHE A 532 -5.87 38.57 1.49
N PHE A 533 -7.13 38.25 1.81
CA PHE A 533 -7.59 38.05 3.18
C PHE A 533 -8.85 37.18 3.22
N ILE A 534 -9.19 36.72 4.42
CA ILE A 534 -10.41 35.96 4.71
C ILE A 534 -11.46 36.93 5.26
N TRP A 535 -12.69 36.82 4.77
CA TRP A 535 -13.82 37.65 5.21
C TRP A 535 -15.00 36.79 5.67
N SER A 536 -15.46 37.03 6.89
CA SER A 536 -16.67 36.42 7.47
C SER A 536 -17.77 37.47 7.60
N PRO A 537 -18.71 37.59 6.65
CA PRO A 537 -19.79 38.59 6.71
C PRO A 537 -20.91 38.24 7.69
N GLY A 538 -20.88 37.08 8.34
CA GLY A 538 -21.93 36.56 9.21
C GLY A 538 -21.64 36.75 10.71
N LYS A 539 -22.62 36.37 11.54
CA LYS A 539 -22.45 36.32 13.00
C LYS A 539 -21.74 35.06 13.48
N SER A 540 -21.60 34.06 12.61
CA SER A 540 -21.00 32.78 12.99
C SER A 540 -19.50 32.90 13.22
N ILE A 541 -19.02 32.11 14.17
CA ILE A 541 -17.62 32.06 14.54
C ILE A 541 -16.89 31.08 13.63
N TRP A 542 -15.76 31.51 13.10
CA TRP A 542 -14.86 30.71 12.27
C TRP A 542 -13.47 30.67 12.88
N TYR A 543 -12.78 29.55 12.66
CA TYR A 543 -11.35 29.46 12.90
C TYR A 543 -10.62 29.21 11.58
N ALA A 544 -9.48 29.85 11.41
CA ALA A 544 -8.63 29.69 10.24
C ALA A 544 -7.18 29.42 10.67
N ASP A 545 -6.52 28.56 9.91
CA ASP A 545 -5.16 28.12 10.19
C ASP A 545 -4.38 27.90 8.88
N ASP A 546 -3.06 27.90 8.94
CA ASP A 546 -2.17 27.58 7.81
C ASP A 546 -2.52 28.34 6.51
N LEU A 547 -2.65 29.67 6.56
CA LEU A 547 -2.94 30.47 5.37
C LEU A 547 -1.71 30.53 4.45
N ARG A 548 -1.82 30.05 3.20
CA ARG A 548 -0.72 29.95 2.25
C ARG A 548 -1.10 30.53 0.89
N LEU A 549 -0.16 31.27 0.30
CA LEU A 549 -0.26 31.84 -1.03
C LEU A 549 0.94 31.39 -1.87
N GLU A 550 0.67 30.79 -3.01
CA GLU A 550 1.65 30.46 -4.04
C GLU A 550 1.34 31.22 -5.33
N VAL A 551 2.35 31.89 -5.89
CA VAL A 551 2.27 32.52 -7.21
C VAL A 551 3.05 31.67 -8.20
N LYS A 552 2.39 31.28 -9.27
CA LYS A 552 2.89 30.36 -10.27
C LYS A 552 3.16 31.11 -11.58
N ALA A 553 4.27 30.82 -12.24
CA ALA A 553 4.61 31.34 -13.56
C ALA A 553 5.02 30.25 -14.54
N ARG A 554 4.53 30.34 -15.77
CA ARG A 554 4.98 29.56 -16.92
C ARG A 554 6.36 30.01 -17.33
N ARG A 555 7.33 29.09 -17.24
CA ARG A 555 8.66 29.29 -17.80
C ARG A 555 8.54 29.41 -19.33
N GLN A 556 8.99 30.53 -19.91
CA GLN A 556 9.16 30.60 -21.36
C GLN A 556 10.34 29.71 -21.76
N PRO A 557 10.22 28.90 -22.83
CA PRO A 557 11.35 28.14 -23.34
C PRO A 557 12.40 29.11 -23.91
N GLU A 558 13.65 28.99 -23.46
CA GLU A 558 14.82 29.59 -24.11
C GLU A 558 15.08 28.96 -25.49
#